data_AF-A0A7K8ZCP9-F1
#
_entry.id   AF-A0A7K8ZCP9-F1
#
_cell.length_a   1.000
_cell.length_b   1.000
_cell.length_c   1.000
_cell.angle_alpha   90.00
_cell.angle_beta   90.00
_cell.angle_gamma   90.00
#
_symmetry.space_group_name_H-M   'P 1'
#
loop_
_entity.id
_entity.type
_entity.pdbx_description
1 polymer ?
#
loop_
_entity_poly.entity_id
_entity_poly.type
_entity_poly.pdbx_seq_one_letter_code
_entity_poly.pdbx_strand_id
1 'polypeptide(L)'
;SLLLLAGVVGAVGLCRRLARRRLRAHPRLFAFLLEMFSTFQICACTTELSLLGDVEPKPHTALTLTYGFTVLHGLTLAGSTCNPCGTLQPLWAGGTSLSVGALKIAAQFVAAGLARLFMRLVWSLEMAEPHLGALSQGCSSPMQTTEMQAFCIELLFSVVFQLAVLRAESVTPKYRVHLLALLITMLVYAGGNLTGAIFNPALAFSLHADCFYDKFLSYSLVYWIAPALGKFLIFYVF
;
A
#
# COMPACT_ATOMS: atom_id res chain seq x y z
N SER A 1 -17.56 0.30 4.94
CA SER A 1 -18.16 1.61 5.15
C SER A 1 -17.17 2.75 4.90
N LEU A 2 -17.62 3.77 4.16
CA LEU A 2 -16.86 5.02 3.95
C LEU A 2 -16.59 5.78 5.26
N LEU A 3 -17.46 5.63 6.27
CA LEU A 3 -17.27 6.27 7.58
C LEU A 3 -16.03 5.74 8.30
N LEU A 4 -15.79 4.42 8.23
CA LEU A 4 -14.60 3.79 8.78
C LEU A 4 -13.34 4.36 8.11
N LEU A 5 -13.34 4.40 6.77
CA LEU A 5 -12.24 4.95 5.98
C LEU A 5 -11.93 6.41 6.36
N ALA A 6 -12.96 7.26 6.46
CA ALA A 6 -12.81 8.64 6.89
C ALA A 6 -12.26 8.76 8.33
N GLY A 7 -12.74 7.91 9.25
CA GLY A 7 -12.26 7.83 10.63
C GLY A 7 -10.78 7.46 10.71
N VAL A 8 -10.34 6.45 9.94
CA VAL A 8 -8.93 6.04 9.85
C VAL A 8 -8.06 7.19 9.34
N VAL A 9 -8.45 7.83 8.25
CA VAL A 9 -7.69 8.97 7.67
C VAL A 9 -7.61 10.13 8.65
N GLY A 10 -8.72 10.48 9.32
CA GLY A 10 -8.76 11.55 10.31
C GLY A 10 -7.86 11.27 11.52
N ALA A 11 -7.95 10.06 12.09
CA ALA A 11 -7.14 9.64 13.24
C ALA A 11 -5.65 9.60 12.89
N VAL A 12 -5.28 9.03 11.75
CA VAL A 12 -3.88 9.01 11.27
C VAL A 12 -3.37 10.42 11.01
N GLY A 13 -4.18 11.28 10.40
CA GLY A 13 -3.85 12.70 10.19
C GLY A 13 -3.52 13.42 11.50
N LEU A 14 -4.33 13.20 12.55
CA LEU A 14 -4.09 13.73 13.89
C LEU A 14 -2.79 13.19 14.50
N CYS A 15 -2.60 11.87 14.50
CA CYS A 15 -1.39 11.22 15.01
C CYS A 15 -0.12 11.71 14.31
N ARG A 16 -0.14 11.82 12.97
CA ARG A 16 0.96 12.37 12.18
C ARG A 16 1.24 13.83 12.54
N ARG A 17 0.21 14.65 12.73
CA ARG A 17 0.36 16.07 13.13
C ARG A 17 0.98 16.19 14.53
N LEU A 18 0.56 15.34 15.46
CA LEU A 18 1.12 15.30 16.82
C LEU A 18 2.58 14.84 16.81
N ALA A 19 2.91 13.77 16.09
CA ALA A 19 4.28 13.29 15.93
C ALA A 19 5.19 14.39 15.34
N ARG A 20 4.73 15.08 14.28
CA ARG A 20 5.46 16.21 13.67
C ARG A 20 5.67 17.40 14.60
N ARG A 21 4.84 17.58 15.62
CA ARG A 21 4.97 18.66 16.61
C ARG A 21 5.88 18.27 17.77
N ARG A 22 5.71 17.05 18.29
CA ARG A 22 6.33 16.60 19.55
C ARG A 22 7.68 15.91 19.36
N LEU A 23 7.94 15.32 18.20
CA LEU A 23 9.06 14.39 18.02
C LEU A 23 10.15 14.90 17.06
N ARG A 24 10.14 16.19 16.71
CA ARG A 24 11.18 16.78 15.85
C ARG A 24 12.60 16.60 16.41
N ALA A 25 12.74 16.61 17.73
CA ALA A 25 14.01 16.39 18.42
C ALA A 25 14.49 14.92 18.39
N HIS A 26 13.63 13.97 18.00
CA HIS A 26 13.92 12.53 18.00
C HIS A 26 13.75 11.95 16.58
N PRO A 27 14.70 12.19 15.66
CA PRO A 27 14.52 11.95 14.23
C PRO A 27 14.22 10.48 13.88
N ARG A 28 14.82 9.51 14.59
CA ARG A 28 14.56 8.08 14.38
C ARG A 28 13.13 7.69 14.75
N LEU A 29 12.69 8.06 15.96
CA LEU A 29 11.33 7.80 16.44
C LEU A 29 10.30 8.52 15.56
N PHE A 30 10.60 9.75 15.15
CA PHE A 30 9.77 10.52 14.22
C PHE A 30 9.62 9.81 12.88
N ALA A 31 10.71 9.34 12.27
CA ALA A 31 10.68 8.60 11.00
C ALA A 31 9.89 7.29 11.13
N PHE A 32 10.12 6.53 12.21
CA PHE A 32 9.40 5.29 12.49
C PHE A 32 7.89 5.52 12.59
N LEU A 33 7.45 6.42 13.47
CA LEU A 33 6.02 6.65 13.69
C LEU A 33 5.33 7.25 12.46
N LEU A 34 6.02 8.12 11.71
CA LEU A 34 5.45 8.69 10.50
C LEU A 34 5.25 7.61 9.43
N GLU A 35 6.20 6.70 9.21
CA GLU A 35 5.99 5.55 8.31
C GLU A 35 4.91 4.60 8.83
N MET A 36 4.91 4.32 10.13
CA MET A 36 3.96 3.39 10.75
C MET A 36 2.52 3.88 10.56
N PHE A 37 2.22 5.12 10.96
CA PHE A 37 0.86 5.65 10.81
C PHE A 37 0.39 5.73 9.35
N SER A 38 1.31 6.04 8.44
CA SER A 38 0.98 6.18 7.02
C SER A 38 0.72 4.84 6.35
N THR A 39 1.57 3.87 6.64
CA THR A 39 1.40 2.50 6.13
C THR A 39 0.16 1.86 6.73
N PHE A 40 -0.15 2.15 8.00
CA PHE A 40 -1.40 1.72 8.64
C PHE A 40 -2.61 2.27 7.90
N GLN A 41 -2.62 3.56 7.56
CA GLN A 41 -3.71 4.16 6.79
C GLN A 41 -3.89 3.47 5.44
N ILE A 42 -2.81 3.25 4.68
CA ILE A 42 -2.90 2.56 3.37
C ILE A 42 -3.43 1.15 3.56
N CYS A 43 -2.85 0.38 4.48
CA CYS A 43 -3.24 -1.02 4.71
C CYS A 43 -4.70 -1.15 5.15
N ALA A 44 -5.13 -0.39 6.16
CA ALA A 44 -6.49 -0.43 6.67
C ALA A 44 -7.50 0.06 5.61
N CYS A 45 -7.19 1.16 4.93
CA CYS A 45 -8.07 1.68 3.88
C CYS A 45 -8.19 0.72 2.70
N THR A 46 -7.08 0.18 2.19
CA THR A 46 -7.12 -0.78 1.08
C THR A 46 -7.86 -2.05 1.47
N THR A 47 -7.69 -2.55 2.70
CA THR A 47 -8.42 -3.73 3.19
C THR A 47 -9.94 -3.52 3.14
N GLU A 48 -10.41 -2.37 3.62
CA GLU A 48 -11.83 -2.02 3.56
C GLU A 48 -12.32 -1.73 2.13
N LEU A 49 -11.46 -1.14 1.29
CA LEU A 49 -11.76 -0.86 -0.11
C LEU A 49 -11.89 -2.14 -0.94
N SER A 50 -11.06 -3.16 -0.68
CA SER A 50 -11.19 -4.47 -1.31
C SER A 50 -12.57 -5.07 -1.02
N LEU A 51 -13.02 -4.99 0.23
CA LEU A 51 -14.35 -5.47 0.63
C LEU A 51 -15.48 -4.64 0.00
N LEU A 52 -15.37 -3.31 -0.02
CA LEU A 52 -16.37 -2.44 -0.64
C LEU A 52 -16.41 -2.56 -2.17
N GLY A 53 -15.26 -2.82 -2.80
CA GLY A 53 -15.15 -3.04 -4.24
C GLY A 53 -15.83 -4.33 -4.69
N ASP A 54 -16.12 -5.23 -3.75
CA ASP A 54 -16.87 -6.46 -4.01
C ASP A 54 -18.39 -6.30 -3.97
N VAL A 55 -18.90 -5.11 -3.67
CA VAL A 55 -20.33 -4.76 -3.66
C VAL A 55 -20.75 -4.16 -5.02
N GLU A 56 -21.93 -4.54 -5.54
CA GLU A 56 -22.50 -3.98 -6.77
C GLU A 56 -22.82 -2.46 -6.64
N PRO A 57 -22.70 -1.64 -7.71
CA PRO A 57 -22.34 -2.00 -9.07
C PRO A 57 -20.82 -2.09 -9.31
N LYS A 58 -20.34 -3.27 -9.76
CA LYS A 58 -18.96 -3.48 -10.22
C LYS A 58 -18.81 -3.07 -11.69
N PRO A 59 -17.61 -2.64 -12.15
CA PRO A 59 -16.40 -2.31 -11.40
C PRO A 59 -16.26 -0.81 -11.09
N HIS A 60 -17.17 0.04 -11.57
CA HIS A 60 -17.01 1.50 -11.55
C HIS A 60 -16.92 2.09 -10.13
N THR A 61 -17.67 1.54 -9.17
CA THR A 61 -17.63 1.97 -7.77
C THR A 61 -16.26 1.70 -7.16
N ALA A 62 -15.73 0.48 -7.34
CA ALA A 62 -14.42 0.08 -6.84
C ALA A 62 -13.30 0.97 -7.39
N LEU A 63 -13.32 1.25 -8.70
CA LEU A 63 -12.33 2.12 -9.35
C LEU A 63 -12.44 3.57 -8.88
N THR A 64 -13.66 4.09 -8.73
CA THR A 64 -13.89 5.46 -8.25
C THR A 64 -13.37 5.63 -6.82
N LEU A 65 -13.65 4.66 -5.94
CA LEU A 65 -13.14 4.66 -4.58
C LEU A 65 -11.62 4.49 -4.55
N THR A 66 -11.06 3.59 -5.36
CA THR A 66 -9.60 3.40 -5.50
C THR A 66 -8.93 4.71 -5.89
N TYR A 67 -9.43 5.40 -6.91
CA TYR A 67 -8.92 6.69 -7.33
C TYR A 67 -9.01 7.73 -6.20
N GLY A 68 -10.19 7.92 -5.62
CA GLY A 68 -10.44 8.92 -4.58
C GLY A 68 -9.55 8.72 -3.34
N PHE A 69 -9.43 7.48 -2.86
CA PHE A 69 -8.58 7.18 -1.72
C PHE A 69 -7.10 7.23 -2.07
N THR A 70 -6.68 6.86 -3.28
CA THR A 70 -5.29 7.02 -3.71
C THR A 70 -4.89 8.50 -3.76
N VAL A 71 -5.77 9.39 -4.23
CA VAL A 71 -5.57 10.85 -4.15
C VAL A 71 -5.44 11.27 -2.68
N LEU A 72 -6.37 10.82 -1.82
CA LEU A 72 -6.38 11.16 -0.40
C LEU A 72 -5.10 10.70 0.31
N HIS A 73 -4.61 9.50 0.02
CA HIS A 73 -3.32 9.01 0.50
C HIS A 73 -2.17 9.89 0.01
N GLY A 74 -2.13 10.25 -1.27
CA GLY A 74 -1.10 11.15 -1.82
C GLY A 74 -1.08 12.52 -1.15
N LEU A 75 -2.24 13.07 -0.79
CA LEU A 75 -2.35 14.37 -0.09
C LEU A 75 -2.01 14.29 1.40
N THR A 76 -2.47 13.24 2.09
CA THR A 76 -2.35 13.13 3.55
C THR A 76 -1.00 12.54 3.99
N LEU A 77 -0.41 11.68 3.16
CA LEU A 77 0.75 10.86 3.52
C LEU A 77 2.11 11.42 3.08
N ALA A 78 2.14 12.64 2.54
CA ALA A 78 3.36 13.31 2.09
C ALA A 78 4.54 13.17 3.08
N GLY A 79 5.72 12.82 2.55
CA GLY A 79 6.94 12.56 3.33
C GLY A 79 7.08 11.14 3.88
N SER A 80 6.14 10.23 3.58
CA SER A 80 6.24 8.81 3.88
C SER A 80 6.28 7.99 2.60
N THR A 81 7.01 6.89 2.64
CA THR A 81 7.20 5.97 1.52
C THR A 81 6.10 4.91 1.49
N CYS A 82 5.73 4.38 2.66
CA CYS A 82 4.67 3.38 2.86
C CYS A 82 4.82 2.10 2.01
N ASN A 83 6.03 1.85 1.50
CA ASN A 83 6.35 0.74 0.61
C ASN A 83 7.82 0.34 0.84
N PRO A 84 8.10 -0.90 1.25
CA PRO A 84 9.47 -1.38 1.44
C PRO A 84 10.34 -1.22 0.19
N CYS A 85 9.83 -1.57 -1.00
CA CYS A 85 10.56 -1.41 -2.25
C CYS A 85 10.84 0.07 -2.57
N GLY A 86 9.91 0.97 -2.23
CA GLY A 86 10.16 2.41 -2.32
C GLY A 86 11.24 2.92 -1.35
N THR A 87 11.47 2.20 -0.25
CA THR A 87 12.49 2.53 0.77
C THR A 87 13.86 2.00 0.37
N LEU A 88 13.91 0.88 -0.37
CA LEU A 88 15.14 0.32 -0.91
C LEU A 88 15.82 1.24 -1.94
N GLN A 89 15.04 1.96 -2.75
CA GLN A 89 15.59 2.84 -3.78
C GLN A 89 16.56 3.92 -3.24
N PRO A 90 16.19 4.77 -2.24
CA PRO A 90 17.12 5.73 -1.67
C PRO A 90 18.26 5.06 -0.87
N LEU A 91 18.12 3.81 -0.43
CA LEU A 91 19.24 3.05 0.16
C LEU A 91 20.26 2.68 -0.91
N TRP A 92 19.83 2.19 -2.07
CA TRP A 92 20.72 1.86 -3.20
C TRP A 92 21.46 3.09 -3.73
N ALA A 93 20.78 4.23 -3.77
CA ALA A 93 21.35 5.51 -4.19
C ALA A 93 22.28 6.16 -3.14
N GLY A 94 22.43 5.58 -1.94
CA GLY A 94 23.17 6.19 -0.84
C GLY A 94 22.51 7.44 -0.23
N GLY A 95 21.28 7.75 -0.62
CA GLY A 95 20.51 8.92 -0.16
C GLY A 95 19.88 8.75 1.23
N THR A 96 19.94 7.56 1.84
CA THR A 96 19.50 7.30 3.21
C THR A 96 20.41 6.27 3.87
N SER A 97 20.68 6.42 5.17
CA SER A 97 21.48 5.41 5.90
C SER A 97 20.73 4.08 6.04
N LEU A 98 21.45 2.96 6.00
CA LEU A 98 20.90 1.61 6.18
C LEU A 98 20.05 1.50 7.45
N SER A 99 20.51 2.11 8.56
CA SER A 99 19.79 2.10 9.84
C SER A 99 18.41 2.75 9.76
N VAL A 100 18.29 3.88 9.05
CA VAL A 100 17.02 4.61 8.89
C VAL A 100 16.11 3.87 7.93
N GLY A 101 16.64 3.34 6.82
CA GLY A 101 15.84 2.55 5.89
C GLY A 101 15.29 1.28 6.52
N ALA A 102 16.11 0.54 7.28
CA ALA A 102 15.67 -0.63 8.03
C ALA A 102 14.57 -0.27 9.05
N LEU A 103 14.72 0.86 9.75
CA LEU A 103 13.70 1.35 10.69
C LEU A 103 12.37 1.67 9.99
N LYS A 104 12.41 2.28 8.80
CA LYS A 104 11.21 2.56 7.99
C LYS A 104 10.53 1.28 7.51
N ILE A 105 11.29 0.29 7.04
CA ILE A 105 10.74 -1.00 6.62
C ILE A 105 10.12 -1.73 7.81
N ALA A 106 10.78 -1.73 8.97
CA ALA A 106 10.22 -2.30 10.19
C ALA A 106 8.90 -1.60 10.58
N ALA A 107 8.85 -0.27 10.52
CA ALA A 107 7.63 0.50 10.77
C ALA A 107 6.48 0.12 9.82
N GLN A 108 6.79 -0.11 8.54
CA GLN A 108 5.83 -0.52 7.52
C GLN A 108 5.22 -1.89 7.83
N PHE A 109 6.03 -2.87 8.25
CA PHE A 109 5.52 -4.20 8.63
C PHE A 109 4.76 -4.22 9.95
N VAL A 110 5.22 -3.45 10.96
CA VAL A 110 4.47 -3.25 12.21
C VAL A 110 3.09 -2.67 11.89
N ALA A 111 3.04 -1.65 11.04
CA ALA A 111 1.79 -1.03 10.63
C ALA A 111 0.86 -1.98 9.85
N ALA A 112 1.42 -2.79 8.94
CA ALA A 112 0.66 -3.80 8.22
C ALA A 112 0.03 -4.83 9.17
N GLY A 113 0.78 -5.32 10.15
CA GLY A 113 0.26 -6.23 11.18
C GLY A 113 -0.82 -5.58 12.05
N LEU A 114 -0.61 -4.33 12.49
CA LEU A 114 -1.59 -3.56 13.27
C LEU A 114 -2.87 -3.27 12.47
N ALA A 115 -2.75 -2.90 11.20
CA ALA A 115 -3.89 -2.67 10.32
C ALA A 115 -4.70 -3.95 10.14
N ARG A 116 -4.04 -5.09 9.92
CA ARG A 116 -4.70 -6.39 9.84
C ARG A 116 -5.48 -6.73 11.11
N LEU A 117 -4.85 -6.59 12.29
CA LEU A 117 -5.52 -6.84 13.56
C LEU A 117 -6.73 -5.92 13.75
N PHE A 118 -6.53 -4.62 13.51
CA PHE A 118 -7.58 -3.61 13.61
C PHE A 118 -8.77 -3.93 12.70
N MET A 119 -8.53 -4.25 11.43
CA MET A 119 -9.59 -4.55 10.47
C MET A 119 -10.36 -5.82 10.82
N ARG A 120 -9.68 -6.87 11.31
CA ARG A 120 -10.35 -8.08 11.81
C ARG A 120 -11.27 -7.77 12.99
N LEU A 121 -10.81 -6.96 13.94
CA LEU A 121 -11.64 -6.54 15.07
C LEU A 121 -12.84 -5.73 14.59
N VAL A 122 -12.66 -4.78 13.69
CA VAL A 122 -13.77 -3.97 13.15
C VAL A 122 -14.78 -4.85 12.41
N TRP A 123 -14.33 -5.75 11.56
CA TRP A 123 -15.22 -6.65 10.81
C TRP A 123 -15.94 -7.65 11.72
N SER A 124 -15.34 -8.06 12.85
CA SER A 124 -16.00 -8.95 13.82
C SER A 124 -17.20 -8.32 14.53
N LEU A 125 -17.32 -6.99 14.47
CA LEU A 125 -18.48 -6.28 15.01
C LEU A 125 -19.66 -6.29 14.04
N GLU A 126 -19.45 -6.68 12.77
CA GLU A 126 -20.49 -6.78 11.73
C GLU A 126 -21.41 -5.55 11.61
N MET A 127 -20.85 -4.36 11.89
CA MET A 127 -21.60 -3.09 12.01
C MET A 127 -22.08 -2.51 10.68
N ALA A 128 -21.66 -3.09 9.56
CA ALA A 128 -22.06 -2.69 8.21
C ALA A 128 -22.37 -3.93 7.37
N GLU A 129 -23.32 -3.82 6.43
CA GLU A 129 -23.71 -4.95 5.58
C GLU A 129 -22.52 -5.68 4.91
N PRO A 130 -21.49 -4.98 4.37
CA PRO A 130 -20.34 -5.67 3.77
C PRO A 130 -19.48 -6.44 4.79
N HIS A 131 -19.59 -6.16 6.09
CA HIS A 131 -18.80 -6.82 7.14
C HIS A 131 -19.39 -8.18 7.53
N LEU A 132 -20.68 -8.42 7.25
CA LEU A 132 -21.37 -9.68 7.58
C LEU A 132 -20.66 -10.86 6.90
N GLY A 133 -20.14 -11.79 7.70
CA GLY A 133 -19.46 -12.98 7.19
C GLY A 133 -18.10 -12.72 6.51
N ALA A 134 -17.59 -11.48 6.49
CA ALA A 134 -16.30 -11.14 5.86
C ALA A 134 -15.11 -11.91 6.49
N LEU A 135 -15.18 -12.19 7.79
CA LEU A 135 -14.19 -13.01 8.50
C LEU A 135 -14.27 -14.51 8.14
N SER A 136 -15.46 -14.98 7.77
CA SER A 136 -15.72 -16.41 7.49
C SER A 136 -15.31 -16.83 6.08
N GLN A 137 -15.15 -15.88 5.14
CA GLN A 137 -14.72 -16.14 3.77
C GLN A 137 -13.28 -16.65 3.65
N GLY A 138 -12.50 -16.64 4.75
CA GLY A 138 -11.12 -17.10 4.74
C GLY A 138 -10.22 -16.27 3.82
N CYS A 139 -9.02 -16.76 3.53
CA CYS A 139 -8.11 -16.09 2.61
C CYS A 139 -8.29 -16.63 1.19
N SER A 140 -8.90 -15.83 0.31
CA SER A 140 -8.91 -16.07 -1.13
C SER A 140 -7.53 -15.76 -1.71
N SER A 141 -6.92 -16.69 -2.44
CA SER A 141 -5.63 -16.44 -3.11
C SER A 141 -5.77 -15.21 -4.04
N PRO A 142 -4.97 -14.15 -3.85
CA PRO A 142 -4.98 -12.98 -4.74
C PRO A 142 -4.40 -13.29 -6.11
N MET A 143 -3.58 -14.34 -6.21
CA MET A 143 -3.06 -14.84 -7.48
C MET A 143 -4.12 -15.72 -8.13
N GLN A 144 -4.83 -15.16 -9.10
CA GLN A 144 -5.78 -15.86 -9.98
C GLN A 144 -5.10 -16.31 -11.30
N THR A 145 -3.77 -16.40 -11.27
CA THR A 145 -2.92 -16.70 -12.42
C THR A 145 -1.69 -17.52 -11.97
N THR A 146 -0.85 -17.94 -12.91
CA THR A 146 0.38 -18.69 -12.57
C THR A 146 1.39 -17.79 -11.86
N GLU A 147 2.27 -18.38 -11.05
CA GLU A 147 3.32 -17.63 -10.33
C GLU A 147 4.19 -16.79 -11.27
N MET A 148 4.59 -17.36 -12.42
CA MET A 148 5.39 -16.65 -13.41
C MET A 148 4.63 -15.47 -14.04
N GLN A 149 3.34 -15.64 -14.35
CA GLN A 149 2.51 -14.55 -14.86
C GLN A 149 2.33 -13.46 -13.80
N ALA A 150 2.06 -13.83 -12.54
CA ALA A 150 1.92 -12.88 -11.45
C ALA A 150 3.21 -12.08 -11.22
N PHE A 151 4.37 -12.76 -11.26
CA PHE A 151 5.68 -12.12 -11.16
C PHE A 151 5.88 -11.09 -12.28
N CYS A 152 5.61 -11.46 -13.53
CA CYS A 152 5.76 -10.56 -14.67
C CYS A 152 4.81 -9.34 -14.58
N ILE A 153 3.57 -9.54 -14.12
CA ILE A 153 2.59 -8.47 -13.95
C ILE A 153 3.04 -7.49 -12.87
N GLU A 154 3.41 -7.97 -11.68
CA GLU A 154 3.85 -7.11 -10.57
C GLU A 154 5.19 -6.41 -10.89
N LEU A 155 6.08 -7.07 -11.62
CA LEU A 155 7.31 -6.47 -12.15
C LEU A 155 6.98 -5.32 -13.11
N LEU A 156 6.14 -5.58 -14.11
CA LEU A 156 5.73 -4.57 -15.11
C LEU A 156 5.04 -3.37 -14.43
N PHE A 157 4.11 -3.63 -13.51
CA PHE A 157 3.41 -2.58 -12.79
C PHE A 157 4.35 -1.73 -11.94
N SER A 158 5.32 -2.36 -11.27
CA SER A 158 6.36 -1.64 -10.53
C SER A 158 7.23 -0.77 -11.44
N VAL A 159 7.66 -1.29 -12.60
CA VAL A 159 8.44 -0.52 -13.61
C VAL A 159 7.64 0.68 -14.11
N VAL A 160 6.40 0.46 -14.55
CA VAL A 160 5.53 1.52 -15.09
C VAL A 160 5.25 2.58 -14.02
N PHE A 161 4.91 2.16 -12.80
CA PHE A 161 4.68 3.09 -11.69
C PHE A 161 5.93 3.90 -11.36
N GLN A 162 7.09 3.25 -11.26
CA GLN A 162 8.34 3.93 -10.94
C GLN A 162 8.77 4.91 -12.04
N LEU A 163 8.62 4.52 -13.31
CA LEU A 163 8.87 5.42 -14.44
C LEU A 163 7.94 6.63 -14.40
N ALA A 164 6.65 6.43 -14.12
CA ALA A 164 5.70 7.53 -14.01
C ALA A 164 6.02 8.46 -12.85
N VAL A 165 6.47 7.93 -11.70
CA VAL A 165 6.93 8.75 -10.56
C VAL A 165 8.08 9.66 -10.99
N LEU A 166 9.10 9.12 -11.66
CA LEU A 166 10.25 9.90 -12.16
C LEU A 166 9.82 10.97 -13.17
N ARG A 167 8.98 10.58 -14.14
CA ARG A 167 8.50 11.52 -15.18
C ARG A 167 7.59 12.61 -14.62
N ALA A 168 6.92 12.34 -13.50
CA ALA A 168 6.04 13.28 -12.84
C ALA A 168 6.76 14.19 -11.83
N GLU A 169 8.09 14.09 -11.65
CA GLU A 169 8.83 14.95 -10.72
C GLU A 169 8.77 16.45 -11.10
N SER A 170 8.77 16.75 -12.40
CA SER A 170 8.64 18.12 -12.91
C SER A 170 7.19 18.64 -12.91
N VAL A 171 6.21 17.76 -12.66
CA VAL A 171 4.79 18.13 -12.61
C VAL A 171 4.47 18.76 -11.26
N THR A 172 3.67 19.83 -11.27
CA THR A 172 3.28 20.50 -10.01
C THR A 172 2.64 19.50 -9.02
N PRO A 173 2.93 19.59 -7.71
CA PRO A 173 2.51 18.58 -6.73
C PRO A 173 1.01 18.29 -6.73
N LYS A 174 0.16 19.31 -6.95
CA LYS A 174 -1.30 19.15 -7.04
C LYS A 174 -1.71 18.18 -8.14
N TYR A 175 -1.14 18.30 -9.34
CA TYR A 175 -1.47 17.45 -10.48
C TYR A 175 -0.75 16.11 -10.43
N ARG A 176 0.47 16.08 -9.87
CA ARG A 176 1.24 14.85 -9.69
C ARG A 176 0.47 13.80 -8.89
N VAL A 177 -0.20 14.20 -7.81
CA VAL A 177 -1.01 13.28 -6.99
C VAL A 177 -2.13 12.65 -7.81
N HIS A 178 -2.85 13.45 -8.61
CA HIS A 178 -3.92 12.95 -9.47
C HIS A 178 -3.39 12.04 -10.59
N LEU A 179 -2.26 12.39 -11.20
CA LEU A 179 -1.63 11.58 -12.25
C LEU A 179 -1.26 10.19 -11.72
N LEU A 180 -0.60 10.12 -10.56
CA LEU A 180 -0.21 8.85 -9.95
C LEU A 180 -1.43 8.06 -9.46
N ALA A 181 -2.45 8.72 -8.91
CA ALA A 181 -3.68 8.07 -8.50
C ALA A 181 -4.45 7.47 -9.68
N LEU A 182 -4.53 8.18 -10.81
CA LEU A 182 -5.13 7.68 -12.03
C LEU A 182 -4.35 6.46 -12.54
N LEU A 183 -3.01 6.54 -12.57
CA LEU A 183 -2.17 5.42 -12.99
C LEU A 183 -2.41 4.18 -12.11
N ILE A 184 -2.35 4.33 -10.79
CA ILE A 184 -2.62 3.21 -9.86
C ILE A 184 -4.00 2.62 -10.13
N THR A 185 -5.02 3.46 -10.32
CA THR A 185 -6.39 3.00 -10.62
C THR A 185 -6.43 2.21 -11.93
N MET A 186 -5.69 2.64 -12.96
CA MET A 186 -5.58 1.91 -14.24
C MET A 186 -4.85 0.58 -14.09
N LEU A 187 -3.78 0.52 -13.28
CA LEU A 187 -3.08 -0.74 -13.00
C LEU A 187 -3.97 -1.72 -12.23
N VAL A 188 -4.74 -1.23 -11.25
CA VAL A 188 -5.76 -2.00 -10.53
C VAL A 188 -6.84 -2.49 -11.48
N TYR A 189 -7.31 -1.66 -12.42
CA TYR A 189 -8.25 -2.11 -13.45
C TYR A 189 -7.66 -3.20 -14.36
N ALA A 190 -6.39 -3.07 -14.75
CA ALA A 190 -5.74 -3.97 -15.70
C ALA A 190 -5.33 -5.32 -15.11
N GLY A 191 -4.95 -5.38 -13.82
CA GLY A 191 -4.42 -6.59 -13.20
C GLY A 191 -4.85 -6.83 -11.75
N GLY A 192 -5.75 -6.03 -11.20
CA GLY A 192 -6.25 -6.19 -9.83
C GLY A 192 -6.93 -7.53 -9.59
N ASN A 193 -7.66 -8.05 -10.57
CA ASN A 193 -8.25 -9.40 -10.50
C ASN A 193 -7.24 -10.54 -10.70
N LEU A 194 -6.02 -10.26 -11.19
CA LEU A 194 -4.99 -11.26 -11.44
C LEU A 194 -4.00 -11.39 -10.27
N THR A 195 -3.57 -10.27 -9.71
CA THR A 195 -2.55 -10.21 -8.64
C THR A 195 -2.89 -9.26 -7.50
N GLY A 196 -4.00 -8.51 -7.59
CA GLY A 196 -4.30 -7.39 -6.68
C GLY A 196 -3.61 -6.07 -7.08
N ALA A 197 -2.69 -6.08 -8.05
CA ALA A 197 -1.90 -4.92 -8.48
C ALA A 197 -1.22 -4.18 -7.31
N ILE A 198 -0.46 -4.91 -6.49
CA ILE A 198 -0.07 -4.43 -5.16
C ILE A 198 1.28 -3.70 -5.17
N PHE A 199 2.29 -4.29 -5.83
CA PHE A 199 3.68 -3.81 -5.97
C PHE A 199 4.29 -3.20 -4.69
N ASN A 200 3.84 -3.68 -3.53
CA ASN A 200 4.15 -3.17 -2.22
C ASN A 200 4.15 -4.33 -1.20
N PRO A 201 5.34 -4.76 -0.74
CA PRO A 201 5.44 -5.91 0.16
C PRO A 201 4.69 -5.78 1.48
N ALA A 202 4.67 -4.58 2.08
CA ALA A 202 3.98 -4.36 3.35
C ALA A 202 2.45 -4.42 3.19
N LEU A 203 1.95 -3.88 2.08
CA LEU A 203 0.52 -3.95 1.75
C LEU A 203 0.10 -5.38 1.42
N ALA A 204 0.88 -6.12 0.63
CA ALA A 204 0.65 -7.52 0.33
C ALA A 204 0.60 -8.37 1.61
N PHE A 205 1.53 -8.11 2.54
CA PHE A 205 1.53 -8.76 3.85
C PHE A 205 0.26 -8.43 4.66
N SER A 206 -0.20 -7.17 4.68
CA SER A 206 -1.43 -6.81 5.39
C SER A 206 -2.66 -7.53 4.84
N LEU A 207 -2.81 -7.57 3.51
CA LEU A 207 -4.00 -8.09 2.84
C LEU A 207 -4.03 -9.63 2.81
N HIS A 208 -2.88 -10.28 2.68
CA HIS A 208 -2.79 -11.71 2.35
C HIS A 208 -1.99 -12.54 3.33
N ALA A 209 -1.62 -12.02 4.51
CA ALA A 209 -0.69 -12.73 5.40
C ALA A 209 -1.11 -14.18 5.75
N ASP A 210 -2.40 -14.49 5.85
CA ASP A 210 -2.83 -15.88 6.11
C ASP A 210 -2.52 -16.81 4.91
N CYS A 211 -2.74 -16.35 3.68
CA CYS A 211 -2.32 -17.08 2.48
C CYS A 211 -0.79 -17.08 2.28
N PHE A 212 -0.10 -16.08 2.83
CA PHE A 212 1.34 -15.91 2.72
C PHE A 212 2.10 -16.98 3.52
N TYR A 213 1.52 -17.55 4.58
CA TYR A 213 2.18 -18.59 5.38
C TYR A 213 2.44 -19.87 4.58
N ASP A 214 1.42 -20.41 3.91
CA ASP A 214 1.54 -21.69 3.19
C ASP A 214 2.34 -21.59 1.89
N LYS A 215 2.48 -20.38 1.32
CA LYS A 215 3.15 -20.14 0.03
C LYS A 215 4.18 -19.01 0.12
N PHE A 216 4.83 -18.86 1.26
CA PHE A 216 5.72 -17.73 1.57
C PHE A 216 6.72 -17.40 0.46
N LEU A 217 7.34 -18.43 -0.15
CA LEU A 217 8.29 -18.25 -1.25
C LEU A 217 7.63 -17.67 -2.50
N SER A 218 6.52 -18.25 -2.96
CA SER A 218 5.75 -17.75 -4.11
C SER A 218 5.34 -16.29 -3.93
N TYR A 219 4.80 -15.96 -2.77
CA TYR A 219 4.40 -14.59 -2.48
C TYR A 219 5.59 -13.64 -2.35
N SER A 220 6.72 -14.10 -1.80
CA SER A 220 7.95 -13.31 -1.76
C SER A 220 8.48 -13.04 -3.16
N LEU A 221 8.48 -14.01 -4.06
CA LEU A 221 8.88 -13.80 -5.45
C LEU A 221 8.00 -12.74 -6.12
N VAL A 222 6.67 -12.87 -6.00
CA VAL A 222 5.71 -12.00 -6.68
C VAL A 222 5.62 -10.61 -6.07
N TYR A 223 5.55 -10.47 -4.75
CA TYR A 223 5.28 -9.17 -4.09
C TYR A 223 6.50 -8.49 -3.48
N TRP A 224 7.63 -9.19 -3.33
CA TRP A 224 8.91 -8.59 -2.95
C TRP A 224 9.87 -8.47 -4.13
N ILE A 225 10.25 -9.61 -4.73
CA ILE A 225 11.34 -9.65 -5.70
C ILE A 225 10.95 -8.93 -6.99
N ALA A 226 9.78 -9.22 -7.57
CA ALA A 226 9.33 -8.53 -8.79
C ALA A 226 9.23 -7.00 -8.61
N PRO A 227 8.57 -6.46 -7.56
CA PRO A 227 8.51 -5.01 -7.37
C PRO A 227 9.86 -4.37 -7.07
N ALA A 228 10.74 -5.04 -6.30
CA ALA A 228 12.08 -4.55 -6.03
C ALA A 228 12.93 -4.51 -7.31
N LEU A 229 12.89 -5.57 -8.12
CA LEU A 229 13.57 -5.65 -9.40
C LEU A 229 13.08 -4.53 -10.34
N GLY A 230 11.77 -4.30 -10.42
CA GLY A 230 11.23 -3.24 -11.27
C GLY A 230 11.75 -1.84 -10.92
N LYS A 231 11.85 -1.54 -9.63
CA LYS A 231 12.47 -0.29 -9.15
C LYS A 231 13.97 -0.24 -9.42
N PHE A 232 14.67 -1.35 -9.22
CA PHE A 232 16.11 -1.43 -9.48
C PHE A 232 16.43 -1.19 -10.96
N LEU A 233 15.66 -1.80 -11.87
CA LEU A 233 15.82 -1.60 -13.32
C LEU A 233 15.66 -0.12 -13.71
N ILE A 234 14.62 0.54 -13.20
CA ILE A 234 14.41 1.97 -13.48
C ILE A 234 15.53 2.83 -12.87
N PHE A 235 15.96 2.53 -11.63
CA PHE A 235 17.07 3.23 -10.98
C PHE A 235 18.42 3.08 -11.70
N TYR A 236 18.67 1.92 -12.33
CA TYR A 236 19.93 1.71 -13.06
C TYR A 236 19.93 2.40 -14.43
N VAL A 237 18.76 2.52 -15.07
CA VAL A 237 18.62 3.07 -16.42
C VAL A 237 18.54 4.60 -16.43
N PHE A 238 17.98 5.23 -15.39
CA PHE A 238 17.76 6.67 -15.27
C PHE A 238 18.44 7.24 -14.04
#